data_AF-A0A1B8RST1-F1
#
_entry.id   AF-A0A1B8RST1-F1
#
_cell.length_a   1.000
_cell.length_b   1.000
_cell.length_c   1.000
_cell.angle_alpha   90.00
_cell.angle_beta   90.00
_cell.angle_gamma   90.00
#
_symmetry.space_group_name_H-M   'P 1'
#
loop_
_entity.id
_entity.type
_entity.pdbx_description
1 polymer ?
#
loop_
_entity_poly.entity_id
_entity_poly.type
_entity_poly.pdbx_seq_one_letter_code
_entity_poly.pdbx_strand_id
1 'polypeptide(L)'
;MDNINIIVAKLINKYCTNDPFEIANEFGINTIMCPLGNIKGHYLIIANEKVFFINSDLSQIDKTIVCAAILGHTILYSDLTTFCLNLDFNKQIRQFIIELLDNIIL
;
A
#
# COMPACT_ATOMS: atom_id res chain seq x y z
N MET A 1 10.25 10.96 -14.39
CA MET A 1 9.83 10.04 -13.32
C MET A 1 10.95 10.00 -12.31
N ASP A 2 10.66 10.35 -11.05
CA ASP A 2 11.57 10.04 -9.97
C ASP A 2 11.84 8.53 -9.92
N ASN A 3 13.06 8.16 -9.53
CA ASN A 3 13.45 6.76 -9.44
C ASN A 3 12.74 6.13 -8.23
N ILE A 4 11.99 5.04 -8.44
CA ILE A 4 11.11 4.44 -7.41
C ILE A 4 11.92 4.04 -6.17
N ASN A 5 13.14 3.53 -6.35
CA ASN A 5 14.05 3.23 -5.25
C ASN A 5 14.37 4.46 -4.38
N ILE A 6 14.53 5.65 -4.97
CA ILE A 6 14.78 6.90 -4.23
C ILE A 6 13.52 7.31 -3.46
N ILE A 7 12.33 7.14 -4.05
CA ILE A 7 11.06 7.41 -3.37
C ILE A 7 10.93 6.50 -2.16
N VAL A 8 11.13 5.19 -2.34
CA VAL A 8 11.03 4.20 -1.27
C VAL A 8 12.08 4.45 -0.18
N ALA A 9 13.34 4.70 -0.54
CA ALA A 9 14.38 5.03 0.42
C ALA A 9 14.03 6.30 1.24
N LYS A 10 13.49 7.33 0.60
CA LYS A 10 13.00 8.54 1.31
C LYS A 10 11.83 8.22 2.23
N LEU A 11 10.91 7.35 1.80
CA LEU A 11 9.75 6.93 2.59
C LEU A 11 10.19 6.20 3.86
N ILE A 12 11.06 5.19 3.71
CA ILE A 12 11.62 4.41 4.82
C ILE A 12 12.40 5.32 5.77
N ASN A 13 13.25 6.21 5.25
CA ASN A 13 14.00 7.15 6.09
C ASN A 13 13.10 8.14 6.82
N LYS A 14 11.95 8.52 6.23
CA LYS A 14 11.02 9.48 6.84
C LYS A 14 10.23 8.86 7.99
N TYR A 15 9.76 7.63 7.82
CA TYR A 15 8.90 6.92 8.78
C TYR A 15 9.65 5.87 9.61
N CYS A 16 10.95 5.74 9.42
CA CYS A 16 11.84 4.82 10.14
C CYS A 16 11.41 3.33 10.10
N THR A 17 10.61 2.95 9.12
CA THR A 17 10.06 1.60 8.97
C THR A 17 9.84 1.28 7.49
N ASN A 18 9.86 0.01 7.14
CA ASN A 18 9.47 -0.50 5.82
C ASN A 18 8.16 -1.28 5.86
N ASP A 19 7.51 -1.36 7.03
CA ASP A 19 6.20 -1.98 7.16
C ASP A 19 5.13 -1.07 6.51
N PRO A 20 4.39 -1.55 5.51
CA PRO A 20 3.43 -0.72 4.78
C PRO A 20 2.23 -0.29 5.64
N PHE A 21 1.90 -1.01 6.71
CA PHE A 21 0.83 -0.63 7.64
C PHE A 21 1.28 0.51 8.55
N GLU A 22 2.49 0.41 9.10
CA GLU A 22 3.08 1.46 9.93
C GLU A 22 3.22 2.75 9.13
N ILE A 23 3.76 2.65 7.89
CA ILE A 23 3.87 3.81 7.00
C ILE A 23 2.49 4.40 6.69
N ALA A 24 1.49 3.57 6.36
CA ALA A 24 0.15 4.06 6.08
C ALA A 24 -0.45 4.81 7.28
N ASN A 25 -0.28 4.27 8.48
CA ASN A 25 -0.75 4.88 9.72
C ASN A 25 -0.06 6.24 9.97
N GLU A 26 1.27 6.30 9.85
CA GLU A 26 2.01 7.56 10.00
C GLU A 26 1.73 8.58 8.87
N PHE A 27 1.31 8.10 7.69
CA PHE A 27 0.83 8.93 6.59
C PHE A 27 -0.57 9.53 6.85
N GLY A 28 -1.24 9.14 7.94
CA GLY A 28 -2.61 9.56 8.27
C GLY A 28 -3.67 8.78 7.49
N ILE A 29 -3.41 7.49 7.22
CA ILE A 29 -4.34 6.60 6.53
C ILE A 29 -4.72 5.47 7.49
N ASN A 30 -6.03 5.34 7.74
CA ASN A 30 -6.56 4.28 8.58
C ASN A 30 -6.63 2.96 7.80
N THR A 31 -6.18 1.85 8.41
CA THR A 31 -6.31 0.53 7.79
C THR A 31 -7.39 -0.29 8.49
N ILE A 32 -8.33 -0.84 7.73
CA ILE A 32 -9.44 -1.67 8.20
C ILE A 32 -9.35 -3.05 7.55
N MET A 33 -9.29 -4.07 8.38
CA MET A 33 -9.36 -5.47 7.95
C MET A 33 -10.82 -5.94 8.00
N CYS A 34 -11.38 -6.34 6.86
CA CYS A 34 -12.74 -6.87 6.80
C CYS A 34 -12.91 -7.85 5.63
N PRO A 35 -13.93 -8.72 5.63
CA PRO A 35 -14.20 -9.58 4.49
C PRO A 35 -14.62 -8.73 3.29
N LEU A 36 -13.88 -8.84 2.19
CA LEU A 36 -14.10 -8.09 0.94
C LEU A 36 -14.51 -8.97 -0.25
N GLY A 37 -14.79 -10.25 -0.01
CA GLY A 37 -15.11 -11.22 -1.06
C GLY A 37 -13.93 -11.39 -2.03
N ASN A 38 -14.17 -11.12 -3.32
CA ASN A 38 -13.15 -11.27 -4.37
C ASN A 38 -12.17 -10.09 -4.46
N ILE A 39 -12.46 -8.98 -3.77
CA ILE A 39 -11.57 -7.80 -3.75
C ILE A 39 -10.47 -8.05 -2.73
N LYS A 40 -9.21 -7.75 -3.09
CA LYS A 40 -8.09 -7.95 -2.16
C LYS A 40 -7.86 -6.74 -1.25
N GLY A 41 -8.04 -5.55 -1.78
CA GLY A 41 -8.03 -4.33 -1.01
C GLY A 41 -8.54 -3.14 -1.79
N HIS A 42 -8.82 -2.06 -1.08
CA HIS A 42 -9.47 -0.87 -1.61
C HIS A 42 -9.01 0.37 -0.86
N TYR A 43 -8.85 1.48 -1.57
CA TYR A 43 -8.64 2.80 -0.96
C TYR A 43 -9.88 3.67 -1.16
N LEU A 44 -10.38 4.25 -0.08
CA LEU A 44 -11.51 5.18 -0.07
C LEU A 44 -11.21 6.41 0.78
N ILE A 45 -11.90 7.50 0.46
CA ILE A 45 -12.01 8.65 1.34
C ILE A 45 -13.44 8.65 1.90
N ILE A 46 -13.58 8.47 3.21
CA ILE A 46 -14.87 8.43 3.91
C ILE A 46 -14.88 9.59 4.91
N ALA A 47 -15.83 10.52 4.77
CA ALA A 47 -15.93 11.69 5.64
C ALA A 47 -14.60 12.46 5.80
N ASN A 48 -13.90 12.68 4.69
CA ASN A 48 -12.56 13.30 4.60
C ASN A 48 -11.41 12.50 5.21
N GLU A 49 -11.66 11.30 5.75
CA GLU A 49 -10.64 10.39 6.25
C GLU A 49 -10.20 9.41 5.15
N LYS A 50 -8.89 9.22 5.01
CA LYS A 50 -8.30 8.25 4.08
C LYS A 50 -8.32 6.87 4.72
N VAL A 51 -8.86 5.88 4.02
CA VAL A 51 -9.02 4.52 4.54
C VAL A 51 -8.55 3.48 3.54
N PHE A 52 -7.67 2.59 4.00
CA PHE A 52 -7.32 1.34 3.33
C PHE A 52 -8.19 0.21 3.87
N PHE A 53 -8.96 -0.42 3.00
CA PHE A 53 -9.63 -1.67 3.28
C PHE A 53 -8.78 -2.81 2.76
N ILE A 54 -8.52 -3.80 3.60
CA ILE A 54 -7.76 -4.99 3.22
C ILE A 54 -8.58 -6.22 3.58
N ASN A 55 -8.62 -7.16 2.64
CA ASN A 55 -9.42 -8.36 2.79
C ASN A 55 -8.87 -9.22 3.95
N SER A 56 -9.70 -9.42 4.98
CA SER A 56 -9.35 -10.21 6.16
C SER A 56 -9.07 -11.67 5.85
N ASP A 57 -9.58 -12.18 4.73
CA ASP A 57 -9.50 -13.59 4.33
C ASP A 57 -8.15 -13.94 3.69
N LEU A 58 -7.32 -12.93 3.43
CA LEU A 58 -5.98 -13.09 2.87
C LEU A 58 -4.97 -13.60 3.92
N SER A 59 -3.93 -14.29 3.44
CA SER A 59 -2.76 -14.63 4.24
C SER A 59 -2.06 -13.37 4.74
N GLN A 60 -1.27 -13.46 5.82
CA GLN A 60 -0.56 -12.29 6.34
C GLN A 60 0.39 -11.67 5.30
N ILE A 61 1.07 -12.51 4.53
CA ILE A 61 1.97 -12.07 3.44
C ILE A 61 1.17 -11.34 2.36
N ASP A 62 0.02 -11.89 1.93
CA ASP A 62 -0.83 -11.25 0.94
C ASP A 62 -1.38 -9.91 1.44
N LYS A 63 -1.74 -9.80 2.72
CA LYS A 63 -2.17 -8.53 3.33
C LYS A 63 -1.08 -7.48 3.27
N THR A 64 0.16 -7.85 3.60
CA THR A 64 1.32 -6.95 3.50
C THR A 64 1.56 -6.50 2.06
N ILE A 65 1.50 -7.43 1.08
CA ILE A 65 1.65 -7.09 -0.34
C ILE A 65 0.54 -6.15 -0.81
N VAL A 66 -0.71 -6.42 -0.42
CA VAL A 66 -1.85 -5.57 -0.75
C VAL A 66 -1.69 -4.19 -0.13
N CYS A 67 -1.31 -4.09 1.15
CA CYS A 67 -1.07 -2.82 1.81
C CYS A 67 0.03 -2.02 1.11
N ALA A 68 1.16 -2.65 0.79
CA ALA A 68 2.27 -2.03 0.07
C ALA A 68 1.84 -1.54 -1.34
N ALA A 69 1.01 -2.32 -2.02
CA ALA A 69 0.49 -1.96 -3.34
C ALA A 69 -0.45 -0.74 -3.26
N ILE A 70 -1.35 -0.71 -2.28
CA ILE A 70 -2.28 0.41 -2.07
C ILE A 70 -1.49 1.67 -1.68
N LEU A 71 -0.55 1.53 -0.75
CA LEU A 71 0.35 2.60 -0.33
C LEU A 71 1.16 3.17 -1.51
N GLY A 72 1.73 2.29 -2.34
CA GLY A 72 2.44 2.68 -3.55
C GLY A 72 1.56 3.45 -4.52
N HIS A 73 0.31 3.03 -4.70
CA HIS A 73 -0.65 3.79 -5.50
C HIS A 73 -0.91 5.18 -4.93
N THR A 74 -1.12 5.30 -3.61
CA THR A 74 -1.37 6.58 -2.94
C THR A 74 -0.17 7.53 -3.02
N ILE A 75 1.06 7.02 -2.95
CA ILE A 75 2.29 7.83 -3.03
C ILE A 75 2.63 8.23 -4.47
N LEU A 76 2.54 7.29 -5.41
CA LEU A 76 2.96 7.50 -6.80
C LEU A 76 1.92 8.28 -7.61
N TYR A 77 0.64 8.21 -7.23
CA TYR A 77 -0.45 8.86 -7.96
C TYR A 77 -1.32 9.67 -7.00
N SER A 78 -0.97 10.93 -6.79
CA SER A 78 -1.65 11.87 -5.86
C SER A 78 -3.11 12.15 -6.20
N ASP A 79 -3.53 11.90 -7.44
CA ASP A 79 -4.80 12.39 -7.98
C ASP A 79 -5.94 11.36 -7.85
N LEU A 80 -5.67 10.19 -7.27
CA LEU A 80 -6.69 9.16 -7.07
C LEU A 80 -7.48 9.43 -5.79
N THR A 81 -8.79 9.64 -5.93
CA THR A 81 -9.72 9.75 -4.80
C THR A 81 -10.14 8.39 -4.24
N THR A 82 -10.20 7.36 -5.09
CA THR A 82 -10.57 5.99 -4.75
C THR A 82 -10.00 4.98 -5.75
N PHE A 83 -9.61 3.77 -5.33
CA PHE A 83 -9.32 2.66 -6.26
C PHE A 83 -9.48 1.29 -5.61
N CYS A 84 -9.73 0.27 -6.44
CA CYS A 84 -9.90 -1.12 -6.04
C CYS A 84 -8.75 -1.98 -6.60
N LEU A 85 -8.25 -2.91 -5.80
CA LEU A 85 -7.10 -3.74 -6.12
C LEU A 85 -7.50 -5.22 -6.14
N ASN A 86 -7.40 -5.87 -7.30
CA ASN A 86 -7.80 -7.26 -7.48
C ASN A 86 -6.62 -8.24 -7.72
N LEU A 87 -5.48 -7.78 -8.28
CA LEU A 87 -4.14 -8.43 -8.30
C LEU A 87 -3.23 -7.92 -9.43
N ASP A 88 -3.78 -7.20 -10.42
CA ASP A 88 -2.99 -6.72 -11.55
C ASP A 88 -2.26 -5.43 -11.21
N PHE A 89 -1.03 -5.58 -10.73
CA PHE A 89 -0.14 -4.45 -10.49
C PHE A 89 0.53 -4.02 -11.80
N ASN A 90 0.49 -2.72 -12.07
CA ASN A 90 1.30 -2.13 -13.13
C ASN A 90 2.80 -2.24 -12.77
N LYS A 91 3.69 -2.04 -13.75
CA LYS A 91 5.15 -2.19 -13.57
C LYS A 91 5.71 -1.32 -12.44
N GLN A 92 5.17 -0.12 -12.22
CA GLN A 92 5.66 0.82 -11.21
C GLN A 92 5.28 0.36 -9.80
N ILE A 93 4.04 -0.10 -9.62
CA ILE A 93 3.57 -0.64 -8.35
C ILE A 93 4.31 -1.92 -7.98
N ARG A 94 4.59 -2.80 -8.96
CA ARG A 94 5.45 -3.97 -8.71
C ARG A 94 6.83 -3.57 -8.23
N GLN A 95 7.47 -2.60 -8.89
CA GLN A 95 8.77 -2.10 -8.46
C GLN A 95 8.70 -1.52 -7.04
N PHE A 96 7.68 -0.72 -6.75
CA PHE A 96 7.50 -0.13 -5.43
C PHE A 96 7.37 -1.19 -4.33
N ILE A 97 6.58 -2.23 -4.56
CA ILE A 97 6.41 -3.33 -3.61
C ILE A 97 7.74 -4.04 -3.36
N ILE A 98 8.49 -4.36 -4.43
CA ILE A 98 9.80 -5.04 -4.34
C ILE A 98 10.75 -4.19 -3.48
N GLU A 99 10.96 -2.92 -3.86
CA GLU A 99 11.89 -2.03 -3.17
C GLU A 99 11.51 -1.78 -1.70
N LEU A 100 10.20 -1.74 -1.38
CA LEU A 100 9.73 -1.52 -0.02
C LEU A 100 9.87 -2.77 0.85
N LEU A 101 9.56 -3.94 0.29
CA LEU A 101 9.52 -5.22 1.00
C LEU A 101 10.80 -6.05 0.84
N ASP A 102 11.87 -5.49 0.26
CA ASP A 102 13.14 -6.14 -0.14
C ASP A 102 13.96 -6.79 1.02
N ASN A 103 13.35 -7.01 2.18
CA ASN A 103 13.88 -7.78 3.30
C ASN A 103 12.99 -8.98 3.73
N ILE A 104 11.91 -9.30 3.00
CA ILE A 104 10.99 -10.41 3.35
C ILE A 104 11.05 -11.58 2.36
N ILE A 105 11.75 -11.44 1.22
CA ILE A 105 11.92 -12.53 0.24
C ILE A 105 13.41 -12.72 -0.08
N LEU A 106 14.12 -13.39 0.82
CA LEU A 106 15.38 -14.10 0.58
C LEU A 106 15.32 -15.46 1.27
#